data_AF-A0A519ZE44-F1
#
_entry.id   AF-A0A519ZE44-F1
#
_cell.length_a   1.000
_cell.length_b   1.000
_cell.length_c   1.000
_cell.angle_alpha   90.00
_cell.angle_beta   90.00
_cell.angle_gamma   90.00
#
_symmetry.space_group_name_H-M   'P 1'
#
loop_
_entity.id
_entity.type
_entity.pdbx_description
1 polymer ?
#
loop_
_entity_poly.entity_id
_entity_poly.type
_entity_poly.pdbx_seq_one_letter_code
_entity_poly.pdbx_strand_id
1 'polypeptide(L)' 'MILRLDELALELPKPKNPSANDAAAIQELLGGKFGEMSTLMNYTFQSFNFRGRDRLRPFYALTSA' A
#
# COMPACT_ATOMS: atom_id res chain seq x y z
N MET A 1 -15.22 0.49 -5.07
CA MET A 1 -15.69 -0.07 -3.78
C MET A 1 -14.51 -0.79 -3.16
N ILE A 2 -14.19 -0.52 -1.91
CA ILE A 2 -13.09 -1.22 -1.21
C ILE A 2 -13.72 -2.35 -0.40
N LEU A 3 -13.19 -3.56 -0.55
CA LEU A 3 -13.57 -4.74 0.23
C LEU A 3 -12.39 -5.14 1.11
N ARG A 4 -12.66 -5.80 2.23
CA ARG A 4 -11.64 -6.31 3.15
C ARG A 4 -11.77 -7.82 3.26
N LEU A 5 -10.65 -8.52 3.10
CA LEU A 5 -10.47 -9.91 3.47
C LEU A 5 -9.72 -9.93 4.81
N ASP A 6 -10.06 -10.86 5.71
CA ASP A 6 -9.41 -10.97 7.01
C ASP A 6 -8.20 -11.91 6.95
N GLU A 7 -7.31 -11.63 6.00
CA GLU A 7 -6.10 -12.42 5.71
C GLU A 7 -4.93 -11.48 5.40
N LEU A 8 -3.70 -11.95 5.68
CA LEU A 8 -2.48 -11.28 5.23
C LEU A 8 -2.12 -11.75 3.81
N ALA A 9 -1.44 -10.89 3.04
CA ALA A 9 -0.98 -11.25 1.70
C ALA A 9 -0.01 -12.44 1.66
N LEU A 10 0.67 -12.73 2.78
CA LEU A 10 1.56 -13.86 2.96
C LEU A 10 1.63 -14.26 4.44
N GLU A 11 2.00 -15.51 4.70
CA GLU A 11 2.22 -16.01 6.07
C GLU A 11 3.48 -15.40 6.69
N LEU A 12 3.35 -14.85 7.90
CA LEU A 12 4.48 -14.31 8.66
C LEU A 12 4.81 -15.23 9.85
N PRO A 13 6.09 -15.52 10.10
CA PRO A 13 6.49 -16.29 11.27
C PRO A 13 6.24 -15.47 12.55
N LYS A 14 5.84 -16.15 13.62
CA LYS A 14 5.72 -15.52 14.93
C LYS A 14 7.12 -15.12 15.45
N PRO A 15 7.36 -13.84 15.81
CA PRO A 15 8.64 -13.41 16.34
C PRO A 15 8.96 -14.14 17.66
N LYS A 16 10.20 -14.65 17.80
CA LYS A 16 10.66 -15.30 19.04
C LYS A 16 11.05 -14.29 20.12
N ASN A 17 11.62 -13.17 19.70
CA ASN A 17 12.10 -12.10 20.57
C ASN A 17 11.55 -10.75 20.06
N PRO A 18 10.51 -10.19 20.69
CA PRO A 18 10.01 -8.88 20.31
C PRO A 18 11.02 -7.78 20.68
N SER A 19 11.25 -6.83 19.77
CA SER A 19 12.15 -5.69 19.95
C SER A 19 11.41 -4.39 19.62
N ALA A 20 11.34 -3.48 20.59
CA ALA A 20 10.72 -2.18 20.40
C ALA A 20 11.51 -1.30 19.40
N ASN A 21 12.84 -1.44 19.40
CA ASN A 21 13.71 -0.70 18.47
C ASN A 21 13.54 -1.21 17.04
N ASP A 22 13.41 -2.53 16.84
CA ASP A 22 13.20 -3.11 15.51
C ASP A 22 11.83 -2.70 14.96
N ALA A 23 10.81 -2.70 15.82
CA ALA A 23 9.48 -2.20 15.45
C ALA A 23 9.52 -0.71 15.07
N ALA A 24 10.27 0.10 15.81
CA ALA A 24 10.46 1.51 15.48
C ALA A 24 11.21 1.73 14.16
N ALA A 25 12.19 0.87 13.82
CA ALA A 25 12.90 0.94 12.55
C ALA A 25 11.98 0.60 11.36
N ILE A 26 11.11 -0.41 11.50
CA ILE A 26 10.15 -0.81 10.45
C ILE A 26 9.09 0.27 10.20
N GLN A 27 8.83 1.17 11.16
CA GLN A 27 7.88 2.29 10.95
C GLN A 27 8.26 3.21 9.79
N GLU A 28 9.54 3.34 9.45
CA GLU A 28 9.96 4.10 8.25
C GLU A 28 9.42 3.46 6.97
N LEU A 29 9.32 2.13 6.92
CA LEU A 29 8.74 1.41 5.79
C LEU A 29 7.21 1.50 5.76
N LEU A 30 6.56 1.85 6.87
CA LEU A 30 5.10 2.05 6.91
C LEU A 30 4.72 3.50 6.64
N GLY A 31 5.10 4.40 7.55
CA GLY A 31 4.68 5.81 7.57
C GLY A 31 5.80 6.80 7.23
N GLY A 32 7.01 6.31 6.95
CA GLY A 32 8.10 7.14 6.49
C GLY A 32 7.83 7.75 5.12
N LYS A 33 8.69 8.69 4.70
CA LYS A 33 8.48 9.44 3.45
C LYS A 33 8.37 8.52 2.24
N PHE A 34 9.12 7.41 2.24
CA PHE A 34 9.14 6.40 1.18
C PHE A 34 8.51 5.08 1.62
N GLY A 35 7.69 5.09 2.67
CA GLY A 35 6.98 3.90 3.16
C GLY A 35 5.74 3.56 2.34
N GLU A 36 5.11 2.43 2.69
CA GLU A 36 3.94 1.88 2.01
C GLU A 36 2.72 2.80 2.05
N MET A 37 2.56 3.63 3.10
CA MET A 37 1.47 4.61 3.13
C MET A 37 1.63 5.68 2.05
N SER A 38 2.87 6.07 1.74
CA SER A 38 3.16 7.03 0.67
C SER A 38 2.85 6.44 -0.71
N THR A 39 3.28 5.21 -0.99
CA THR A 39 2.99 4.54 -2.27
C THR A 39 1.50 4.29 -2.44
N LEU A 40 0.84 3.76 -1.40
CA LEU A 40 -0.60 3.53 -1.36
C LEU A 40 -1.38 4.81 -1.67
N MET A 41 -1.11 5.90 -0.94
CA MET A 41 -1.86 7.14 -1.11
C MET A 41 -1.57 7.82 -2.45
N ASN A 42 -0.32 7.79 -2.92
CA ASN A 42 0.04 8.34 -4.24
C ASN A 42 -0.79 7.69 -5.35
N TYR A 43 -0.80 6.35 -5.44
CA TYR A 43 -1.55 5.67 -6.51
C TYR A 43 -3.07 5.77 -6.30
N THR A 44 -3.55 5.71 -5.06
CA THR A 44 -4.97 5.90 -4.75
C THR A 44 -5.48 7.25 -5.27
N PHE A 45 -4.82 8.36 -4.92
CA PHE A 45 -5.23 9.68 -5.38
C PHE A 45 -4.98 9.89 -6.88
N GLN A 46 -3.94 9.29 -7.46
CA GLN A 46 -3.74 9.29 -8.92
C GLN A 46 -4.90 8.60 -9.64
N SER A 47 -5.39 7.46 -9.13
CA SER A 47 -6.52 6.74 -9.72
C SER A 47 -7.82 7.56 -9.63
N PHE A 48 -8.06 8.24 -8.50
CA PHE A 48 -9.22 9.12 -8.33
C PHE A 48 -9.16 10.32 -9.27
N ASN A 49 -7.99 10.93 -9.40
CA ASN A 49 -7.77 12.11 -10.23
C ASN A 49 -7.49 11.78 -11.71
N PHE A 50 -7.52 10.51 -12.10
CA PHE A 50 -7.17 10.06 -13.45
C PHE A 50 -8.14 10.61 -14.51
N ARG A 51 -7.61 11.27 -15.54
CA ARG A 51 -8.38 11.87 -16.65
C ARG A 51 -8.35 11.00 -17.90
N GLY A 52 -9.45 10.97 -18.65
CA GLY A 52 -9.55 10.19 -19.88
C GLY A 52 -9.59 8.67 -19.64
N ARG A 53 -10.28 8.23 -18.58
CA ARG A 53 -10.34 6.83 -18.12
C ARG A 53 -10.71 5.83 -19.22
N ASP A 54 -11.61 6.21 -20.14
CA ASP A 54 -12.00 5.34 -21.25
C ASP A 54 -10.95 5.26 -22.35
N ARG A 55 -10.34 6.40 -22.70
CA ARG A 55 -9.33 6.51 -23.76
C ARG A 55 -7.99 5.89 -23.36
N LEU A 56 -7.61 6.04 -22.09
CA LEU A 56 -6.34 5.58 -21.51
C LEU A 56 -6.56 4.42 -20.53
N ARG A 57 -7.56 3.58 -20.83
CA ARG A 57 -8.01 2.49 -19.96
C ARG A 57 -6.88 1.59 -19.44
N PRO A 58 -5.86 1.18 -20.23
CA PRO A 58 -4.79 0.33 -19.70
C PRO A 58 -4.01 0.97 -18.55
N PHE A 59 -3.75 2.28 -18.63
CA PHE A 59 -3.02 3.01 -17.59
C PHE A 59 -3.89 3.32 -16.38
N TYR A 60 -5.17 3.63 -16.61
CA TYR A 60 -6.13 3.78 -15.53
C TYR A 60 -6.25 2.47 -14.76
N ALA A 61 -6.45 1.34 -15.46
CA ALA A 61 -6.57 0.02 -14.84
C ALA A 61 -5.34 -0.37 -14.02
N LEU A 62 -4.13 -0.02 -14.47
CA LEU A 62 -2.90 -0.28 -13.72
C LEU A 62 -2.81 0.52 -12.41
N THR A 63 -3.29 1.76 -12.40
CA THR A 63 -3.21 2.64 -11.22
C THR A 63 -4.39 2.47 -10.27
N SER A 64 -5.50 1.91 -10.75
CA SER A 64 -6.72 1.66 -9.98
C SER A 64 -6.93 0.19 -9.62
N ALA A 65 -5.92 -0.65 -9.83
CA ALA A 65 -5.94 -2.08 -9.51
C ALA A 65 -5.94 -2.32 -8.00
#